data_AF-A0A2T6G4A6-F1
#
_entry.id   AF-A0A2T6G4A6-F1
#
_cell.length_a   1.000
_cell.length_b   1.000
_cell.length_c   1.000
_cell.angle_alpha   90.00
_cell.angle_beta   90.00
_cell.angle_gamma   90.00
#
_symmetry.space_group_name_H-M   'P 1'
#
loop_
_entity.id
_entity.type
_entity.pdbx_description
1 polymer ?
#
loop_
_entity_poly.entity_id
_entity_poly.type
_entity_poly.pdbx_seq_one_letter_code
_entity_poly.pdbx_strand_id
1 'polypeptide(L)'
;MNYIVFDLEATCWEHDRTKQNEIIEIGAVKINEQLEIVDEFQTFVKPILNPWLSDFCKKLTSITQEDVNQADYFPQAIQRFQDWIGKEDYFLCSWGFYDKSQLTKDCELNRLGTEWLANHISIKHQHGKLIGKERGVGMARALDMLKLPLEGTHHRGIDDARNIAKIFVRIFDKLEF
;
A
#
# COMPACT_ATOMS: atom_id res chain seq x y z
N MET A 1 13.65 -10.76 10.96
CA MET A 1 12.55 -10.80 9.98
C MET A 1 11.67 -9.57 10.19
N ASN A 2 11.50 -8.75 9.16
CA ASN A 2 10.65 -7.57 9.22
C ASN A 2 9.40 -7.76 8.35
N TYR A 3 8.27 -7.17 8.76
CA TYR A 3 7.05 -7.14 7.97
C TYR A 3 6.80 -5.71 7.51
N ILE A 4 6.77 -5.52 6.20
CA ILE A 4 6.55 -4.22 5.58
C ILE A 4 5.09 -4.16 5.19
N VAL A 5 4.27 -3.54 6.04
CA VAL A 5 2.85 -3.32 5.76
C VAL A 5 2.71 -2.04 4.97
N PHE A 6 2.23 -2.11 3.73
CA PHE A 6 2.15 -0.98 2.83
C PHE A 6 0.81 -0.87 2.11
N ASP A 7 0.50 0.34 1.68
CA ASP A 7 -0.68 0.72 0.90
C ASP A 7 -0.29 1.79 -0.11
N LEU A 8 -0.93 1.77 -1.29
CA LEU A 8 -0.60 2.64 -2.40
C LEU A 8 -1.84 3.42 -2.83
N GLU A 9 -1.66 4.72 -3.02
CA GLU A 9 -2.62 5.50 -3.81
C GLU A 9 -2.12 5.63 -5.25
N ALA A 10 -3.04 5.58 -6.20
CA ALA A 10 -2.74 5.67 -7.62
C ALA A 10 -3.66 6.66 -8.33
N THR A 11 -3.20 7.24 -9.44
CA THR A 11 -4.04 8.04 -10.33
C THR A 11 -5.29 7.25 -10.71
N CYS A 12 -6.48 7.86 -10.63
CA CYS A 12 -7.73 7.15 -10.92
C CYS A 12 -8.82 8.09 -11.48
N TRP A 13 -9.85 7.49 -12.07
CA TRP A 13 -10.97 8.19 -12.71
C TRP A 13 -12.29 7.45 -12.41
N GLU A 14 -13.36 8.20 -12.20
CA GLU A 14 -14.66 7.66 -11.76
C GLU A 14 -15.28 6.69 -12.80
N HIS A 15 -15.13 7.02 -14.09
CA HIS A 15 -15.79 6.31 -15.19
C HIS A 15 -14.84 5.94 -16.35
N ASP A 16 -13.54 6.11 -16.18
CA ASP A 16 -12.54 5.77 -17.20
C ASP A 16 -11.54 4.75 -16.67
N ARG A 17 -11.62 3.53 -17.19
CA ARG A 17 -10.71 2.41 -16.87
C ARG A 17 -9.71 2.12 -17.99
N THR A 18 -9.72 2.92 -19.05
CA THR A 18 -8.81 2.75 -20.20
C THR A 18 -7.43 3.34 -19.92
N LYS A 19 -7.37 4.31 -19.00
CA LYS A 19 -6.14 4.93 -18.55
C LYS A 19 -5.38 4.03 -17.59
N GLN A 20 -4.06 3.97 -17.79
CA GLN A 20 -3.16 3.29 -16.87
C GLN A 20 -3.01 4.10 -15.58
N ASN A 21 -3.18 3.42 -14.44
CA ASN A 21 -2.90 3.96 -13.13
C ASN A 21 -1.38 4.07 -12.91
N GLU A 22 -0.95 5.12 -12.22
CA GLU A 22 0.43 5.36 -11.77
C GLU A 22 0.39 5.62 -10.27
N ILE A 23 1.38 5.12 -9.53
CA ILE A 23 1.49 5.35 -8.09
C ILE A 23 1.70 6.85 -7.85
N ILE A 24 0.95 7.40 -6.88
CA ILE A 24 1.03 8.80 -6.45
C ILE A 24 1.31 8.96 -4.96
N GLU A 25 1.15 7.90 -4.17
CA GLU A 25 1.58 7.83 -2.77
C GLU A 25 2.03 6.40 -2.43
N ILE A 26 3.11 6.29 -1.66
CA ILE A 26 3.52 5.06 -0.99
C ILE A 26 3.45 5.34 0.50
N GLY A 27 2.57 4.64 1.22
CA GLY A 27 2.54 4.63 2.68
C GLY A 27 2.90 3.26 3.21
N ALA A 28 3.76 3.19 4.22
CA ALA A 28 4.19 1.93 4.80
C ALA A 28 4.55 2.05 6.28
N VAL A 29 4.44 0.94 6.99
CA VAL A 29 4.96 0.76 8.35
C VAL A 29 5.81 -0.51 8.41
N LYS A 30 6.88 -0.46 9.20
CA LYS A 30 7.79 -1.58 9.42
C LYS A 30 7.52 -2.18 10.78
N ILE A 31 7.26 -3.49 10.81
CA ILE A 31 6.96 -4.24 12.02
C ILE A 31 8.08 -5.26 12.26
N ASN A 32 8.63 -5.29 13.48
CA ASN A 32 9.67 -6.25 13.87
C ASN A 32 9.08 -7.62 14.25
N GLU A 33 9.94 -8.57 14.63
CA GLU A 33 9.54 -9.91 15.06
C GLU A 33 8.70 -9.93 16.35
N GLN A 34 8.76 -8.86 17.15
CA GLN A 34 8.00 -8.67 18.38
C GLN A 34 6.61 -8.06 18.11
N LEU A 35 6.24 -7.87 16.83
CA LEU A 35 5.00 -7.23 16.37
C LEU A 35 4.88 -5.75 16.75
N GLU A 36 6.01 -5.09 16.96
CA GLU A 36 6.09 -3.67 17.25
C GLU A 36 6.34 -2.89 15.95
N ILE A 37 5.59 -1.81 15.75
CA ILE A 37 5.89 -0.85 14.68
C ILE A 37 7.17 -0.11 15.08
N VAL A 38 8.24 -0.32 14.32
CA VAL A 38 9.56 0.27 14.60
C VAL A 38 9.88 1.47 13.73
N ASP A 39 9.17 1.63 12.62
CA ASP A 39 9.41 2.72 11.67
C ASP A 39 8.22 2.94 10.74
N GLU A 40 8.13 4.12 10.13
CA GLU A 40 7.10 4.49 9.16
C GLU A 40 7.72 5.19 7.94
N PHE A 41 7.10 5.01 6.77
CA PHE A 41 7.52 5.62 5.52
C PHE A 41 6.34 6.19 4.76
N GLN A 42 6.49 7.41 4.27
CA GLN A 42 5.53 8.04 3.39
C GLN A 42 6.26 8.86 2.33
N THR A 43 5.85 8.72 1.08
CA THR A 43 6.29 9.61 -0.01
C THR A 43 5.17 9.77 -1.03
N PHE A 44 5.02 10.99 -1.56
CA PHE A 44 4.28 11.19 -2.80
C PHE A 44 5.15 10.84 -4.00
N VAL A 45 4.50 10.59 -5.13
CA VAL A 45 5.12 10.26 -6.40
C VAL A 45 4.49 11.09 -7.51
N LYS A 46 5.33 11.63 -8.39
CA LYS A 46 4.91 12.43 -9.54
C LYS A 46 4.59 11.53 -10.75
N PRO A 47 3.33 11.45 -11.20
CA PRO A 47 2.96 10.65 -12.36
C PRO A 47 3.44 11.29 -13.67
N ILE A 48 3.77 10.48 -14.67
CA ILE A 48 4.29 10.91 -15.97
C ILE A 48 3.30 10.72 -17.12
N LEU A 49 2.46 9.67 -17.09
CA LEU A 49 1.48 9.40 -18.14
C LEU A 49 0.26 10.30 -17.98
N ASN A 50 -0.18 10.52 -16.73
CA ASN A 50 -1.28 11.43 -16.41
C ASN A 50 -0.88 12.38 -15.27
N PRO A 51 -0.08 13.44 -15.53
CA PRO A 51 0.44 14.29 -14.46
C PRO A 51 -0.60 15.17 -13.74
N TRP A 52 -1.83 15.27 -14.29
CA TRP A 52 -2.94 16.03 -13.72
C TRP A 52 -3.94 15.08 -13.07
N LEU A 53 -4.09 15.18 -11.75
CA LEU A 53 -5.02 14.35 -10.99
C LEU A 53 -6.46 14.74 -11.33
N SER A 54 -7.30 13.73 -11.55
CA SER A 54 -8.73 13.96 -11.71
C SER A 54 -9.35 14.48 -10.42
N ASP A 55 -10.48 15.20 -10.50
CA ASP A 55 -11.21 15.65 -9.30
C ASP A 55 -11.68 14.48 -8.45
N PHE A 56 -12.04 13.36 -9.09
CA PHE A 56 -12.37 12.12 -8.40
C PHE A 56 -11.19 11.60 -7.59
N CYS A 57 -9.99 11.51 -8.19
CA CYS A 57 -8.78 11.05 -7.51
C CYS A 57 -8.44 11.93 -6.31
N LYS A 58 -8.39 13.26 -6.50
CA LYS A 58 -8.12 14.21 -5.40
C LYS A 58 -9.14 14.09 -4.27
N LYS A 59 -10.42 13.92 -4.59
CA LYS A 59 -11.48 13.75 -3.58
C LYS A 59 -11.38 12.42 -2.85
N LEU A 60 -11.07 11.35 -3.60
CA LEU A 60 -10.96 10.01 -3.05
C LEU A 60 -9.78 9.93 -2.08
N THR A 61 -8.59 10.37 -2.51
CA THR A 61 -7.33 10.14 -1.78
C THR A 61 -6.91 11.29 -0.89
N SER A 62 -7.60 12.44 -1.00
CA SER A 62 -7.20 13.73 -0.44
C SER A 62 -5.83 14.25 -0.92
N ILE A 63 -5.16 13.59 -1.88
CA ILE A 63 -3.90 14.06 -2.48
C ILE A 63 -4.21 15.27 -3.36
N THR A 64 -3.45 16.35 -3.18
CA THR A 64 -3.58 17.56 -3.98
C THR A 64 -2.68 17.51 -5.21
N GLN A 65 -2.96 18.39 -6.18
CA GLN A 65 -2.07 18.53 -7.33
C GLN A 65 -0.68 19.06 -6.92
N GLU A 66 -0.60 19.85 -5.85
CA GLU A 66 0.67 20.38 -5.36
C GLU A 66 1.56 19.28 -4.78
N ASP A 67 0.96 18.34 -4.04
CA ASP A 67 1.67 17.18 -3.45
C ASP A 67 2.43 16.40 -4.53
N VAL A 68 1.74 16.06 -5.64
CA VAL A 68 2.38 15.32 -6.75
C VAL A 68 3.28 16.20 -7.63
N ASN A 69 3.06 17.51 -7.68
CA ASN A 69 3.92 18.41 -8.46
C ASN A 69 5.32 18.55 -7.84
N GLN A 70 5.38 18.60 -6.50
CA GLN A 70 6.60 18.71 -5.71
C GLN A 70 7.28 17.35 -5.44
N ALA A 71 6.56 16.25 -5.65
CA ALA A 71 7.08 14.90 -5.47
C ALA A 71 8.18 14.55 -6.48
N ASP A 72 9.02 13.59 -6.08
CA ASP A 72 9.93 12.95 -7.00
C ASP A 72 9.20 12.00 -7.96
N TYR A 73 9.85 11.68 -9.07
CA TYR A 73 9.38 10.63 -9.97
C TYR A 73 9.52 9.25 -9.33
N PHE A 74 8.79 8.29 -9.88
CA PHE A 74 8.73 6.92 -9.37
C PHE A 74 10.10 6.26 -9.11
N PRO A 75 11.12 6.37 -9.99
CA PRO A 75 12.42 5.73 -9.75
C PRO A 75 13.11 6.19 -8.46
N GLN A 76 13.03 7.48 -8.12
CA GLN A 76 13.61 8.03 -6.90
C GLN A 76 12.79 7.63 -5.67
N ALA A 77 11.46 7.73 -5.78
CA ALA A 77 10.57 7.37 -4.68
C ALA A 77 10.70 5.89 -4.31
N ILE A 78 10.77 5.00 -5.31
CA ILE A 78 10.90 3.56 -5.07
C ILE A 78 12.28 3.17 -4.58
N GLN A 79 13.34 3.89 -4.98
CA GLN A 79 14.68 3.69 -4.41
C GLN A 79 14.67 4.04 -2.92
N ARG A 80 14.10 5.18 -2.52
CA ARG A 80 13.96 5.54 -1.10
C ARG A 80 13.16 4.51 -0.31
N PHE A 81 12.11 3.97 -0.91
CA PHE A 81 11.32 2.94 -0.25
C PHE A 81 12.13 1.67 -0.02
N GLN A 82 12.89 1.21 -1.02
CA GLN A 82 13.79 0.06 -0.89
C GLN A 82 14.92 0.30 0.12
N ASP A 83 15.53 1.50 0.10
CA ASP A 83 16.55 1.88 1.07
C ASP A 83 16.00 1.89 2.50
N TRP A 84 14.75 2.37 2.66
CA TRP A 84 14.05 2.34 3.94
C TRP A 84 13.69 0.93 4.39
N ILE A 85 13.26 0.04 3.49
CA ILE A 85 13.03 -1.40 3.82
C ILE A 85 14.32 -2.00 4.39
N GLY A 86 15.46 -1.72 3.76
CA GLY A 86 16.77 -2.18 4.19
C GLY A 86 17.13 -3.55 3.62
N LYS A 87 18.17 -4.17 4.22
CA LYS A 87 18.78 -5.42 3.73
C LYS A 87 18.46 -6.65 4.56
N GLU A 88 17.77 -6.48 5.68
CA GLU A 88 17.32 -7.59 6.52
C GLU A 88 16.22 -8.37 5.82
N ASP A 89 16.01 -9.64 6.18
CA ASP A 89 14.92 -10.43 5.62
C ASP A 89 13.56 -9.80 5.90
N TYR A 90 12.71 -9.73 4.88
CA TYR A 90 11.38 -9.14 4.99
C TYR A 90 10.29 -9.87 4.20
N PHE A 91 9.04 -9.63 4.62
CA PHE A 91 7.83 -9.88 3.84
C PHE A 91 7.09 -8.59 3.57
N LEU A 92 6.71 -8.38 2.30
CA LEU A 92 5.79 -7.32 1.92
C LEU A 92 4.35 -7.75 2.22
N CYS A 93 3.59 -6.87 2.83
CA CYS A 93 2.22 -7.12 3.26
C CYS A 93 1.34 -5.97 2.80
N SER A 94 0.32 -6.22 2.01
CA SER A 94 -0.68 -5.20 1.67
C SER A 94 -2.07 -5.73 1.94
N TRP A 95 -3.08 -4.85 1.91
CA TRP A 95 -4.45 -5.30 2.08
C TRP A 95 -4.81 -6.30 0.96
N GLY A 96 -4.70 -5.90 -0.32
CA GLY A 96 -5.01 -6.73 -1.48
C GLY A 96 -3.80 -7.03 -2.36
N PHE A 97 -3.96 -7.91 -3.35
CA PHE A 97 -2.93 -8.10 -4.40
C PHE A 97 -2.82 -6.92 -5.38
N TYR A 98 -3.72 -5.92 -5.26
CA TYR A 98 -3.67 -4.73 -6.10
C TYR A 98 -2.34 -4.00 -5.94
N ASP A 99 -1.89 -3.76 -4.71
CA ASP A 99 -0.71 -2.93 -4.42
C ASP A 99 0.57 -3.55 -4.98
N LYS A 100 0.79 -4.86 -4.75
CA LYS A 100 1.90 -5.59 -5.39
C LYS A 100 1.81 -5.51 -6.92
N SER A 101 0.63 -5.73 -7.48
CA SER A 101 0.43 -5.68 -8.93
C SER A 101 0.68 -4.29 -9.51
N GLN A 102 0.33 -3.23 -8.77
CA GLN A 102 0.56 -1.85 -9.18
C GLN A 102 2.04 -1.49 -9.10
N LEU A 103 2.75 -1.86 -8.01
CA LEU A 103 4.21 -1.73 -7.92
C LEU A 103 4.93 -2.42 -9.08
N THR A 104 4.52 -3.65 -9.45
CA THR A 104 5.08 -4.36 -10.60
C THR A 104 4.91 -3.56 -11.89
N LYS A 105 3.71 -3.00 -12.15
CA LYS A 105 3.44 -2.21 -13.35
C LYS A 105 4.24 -0.91 -13.40
N ASP A 106 4.34 -0.17 -12.29
CA ASP A 106 5.14 1.05 -12.24
C ASP A 106 6.65 0.76 -12.37
N CYS A 107 7.14 -0.35 -11.79
CA CYS A 107 8.51 -0.82 -12.04
C CYS A 107 8.74 -1.15 -13.51
N GLU A 108 7.84 -1.90 -14.16
CA GLU A 108 7.94 -2.25 -15.59
C GLU A 108 7.92 -1.00 -16.48
N LEU A 109 7.01 -0.06 -16.21
CA LEU A 109 6.93 1.23 -16.91
C LEU A 109 8.26 1.99 -16.84
N ASN A 110 8.95 1.92 -15.70
CA ASN A 110 10.22 2.60 -15.43
C ASN A 110 11.46 1.72 -15.69
N ARG A 111 11.29 0.49 -16.21
CA ARG A 111 12.37 -0.48 -16.48
C ARG A 111 13.21 -0.84 -15.25
N LEU A 112 12.55 -1.02 -14.11
CA LEU A 112 13.15 -1.38 -12.83
C LEU A 112 12.90 -2.85 -12.50
N GLY A 113 13.81 -3.44 -11.72
CA GLY A 113 13.69 -4.81 -11.21
C GLY A 113 12.52 -4.99 -10.24
N THR A 114 11.98 -6.20 -10.19
CA THR A 114 10.81 -6.57 -9.37
C THR A 114 11.08 -7.76 -8.44
N GLU A 115 12.32 -8.22 -8.39
CA GLU A 115 12.75 -9.38 -7.61
C GLU A 115 12.48 -9.18 -6.11
N TRP A 116 12.61 -7.94 -5.63
CA TRP A 116 12.33 -7.53 -4.25
C TRP A 116 10.85 -7.66 -3.86
N LEU A 117 9.94 -7.81 -4.84
CA LEU A 117 8.50 -8.03 -4.61
C LEU A 117 8.12 -9.51 -4.43
N ALA A 118 9.10 -10.42 -4.49
CA ALA A 118 8.84 -11.87 -4.49
C ALA A 118 8.06 -12.32 -3.25
N ASN A 119 8.54 -11.94 -2.07
CA ASN A 119 7.94 -12.28 -0.78
C ASN A 119 6.81 -11.31 -0.44
N HIS A 120 5.59 -11.64 -0.83
CA HIS A 120 4.41 -10.82 -0.57
C HIS A 120 3.19 -11.65 -0.19
N ILE A 121 2.46 -11.16 0.82
CA ILE A 121 1.16 -11.70 1.21
C ILE A 121 0.04 -10.67 1.08
N SER A 122 -1.16 -11.14 0.77
CA SER A 122 -2.38 -10.33 0.86
C SER A 122 -3.15 -10.63 2.14
N ILE A 123 -3.20 -9.65 3.04
CA ILE A 123 -3.88 -9.76 4.33
C ILE A 123 -5.39 -9.95 4.14
N LYS A 124 -6.00 -9.31 3.13
CA LYS A 124 -7.43 -9.47 2.77
C LYS A 124 -7.81 -10.91 2.47
N HIS A 125 -6.99 -11.63 1.71
CA HIS A 125 -7.30 -12.99 1.31
C HIS A 125 -7.12 -13.97 2.47
N GLN A 126 -6.07 -13.79 3.27
CA GLN A 126 -5.87 -14.58 4.49
C GLN A 126 -6.98 -14.32 5.51
N HIS A 127 -7.30 -13.06 5.79
CA HIS A 127 -8.46 -12.69 6.62
C HIS A 127 -9.77 -13.28 6.06
N GLY A 128 -9.96 -13.27 4.74
CA GLY A 128 -11.09 -13.89 4.04
C GLY A 128 -11.25 -15.38 4.38
N LYS A 129 -10.16 -16.16 4.32
CA LYS A 129 -10.15 -17.57 4.74
C LYS A 129 -10.59 -17.73 6.20
N LEU A 130 -10.07 -16.89 7.11
CA LEU A 130 -10.37 -16.94 8.55
C LEU A 130 -11.85 -16.70 8.87
N ILE A 131 -12.54 -15.89 8.06
CA ILE A 131 -13.96 -15.57 8.24
C ILE A 131 -14.89 -16.38 7.33
N GLY A 132 -14.37 -17.40 6.64
CA GLY A 132 -15.15 -18.25 5.73
C GLY A 132 -15.68 -17.54 4.49
N LYS A 133 -14.95 -16.53 3.96
CA LYS A 133 -15.33 -15.78 2.76
C LYS A 133 -14.31 -15.90 1.63
N GLU A 134 -14.77 -16.32 0.46
CA GLU A 134 -13.94 -16.46 -0.74
C GLU A 134 -13.33 -15.14 -1.23
N ARG A 135 -14.07 -14.03 -1.17
CA ARG A 135 -13.64 -12.73 -1.77
C ARG A 135 -13.05 -11.73 -0.76
N GLY A 136 -12.86 -12.12 0.50
CA GLY A 136 -12.49 -11.22 1.59
C GLY A 136 -13.51 -10.07 1.78
N VAL A 137 -13.15 -9.06 2.58
CA VAL A 137 -13.95 -7.84 2.77
C VAL A 137 -13.08 -6.59 2.54
N GLY A 138 -13.65 -5.39 2.54
CA GLY A 138 -12.88 -4.14 2.56
C GLY A 138 -12.17 -3.95 3.91
N MET A 139 -11.08 -3.18 3.93
CA MET A 139 -10.23 -2.98 5.12
C MET A 139 -11.03 -2.35 6.28
N ALA A 140 -11.83 -1.31 6.01
CA ALA A 140 -12.72 -0.72 7.01
C ALA A 140 -13.70 -1.72 7.64
N ARG A 141 -14.25 -2.66 6.83
CA ARG A 141 -15.13 -3.71 7.34
C ARG A 141 -14.36 -4.77 8.15
N ALA A 142 -13.12 -5.06 7.79
CA ALA A 142 -12.29 -5.98 8.57
C ALA A 142 -11.93 -5.38 9.94
N LEU A 143 -11.60 -4.09 10.00
CA LEU A 143 -11.41 -3.36 11.27
C LEU A 143 -12.66 -3.47 12.16
N ASP A 144 -13.84 -3.17 11.61
CA ASP A 144 -15.12 -3.28 12.33
C ASP A 144 -15.36 -4.70 12.88
N MET A 145 -15.19 -5.72 12.04
CA MET A 145 -15.32 -7.13 12.45
C MET A 145 -14.34 -7.52 13.56
N LEU A 146 -13.15 -6.94 13.56
CA LEU A 146 -12.11 -7.16 14.57
C LEU A 146 -12.23 -6.20 15.77
N LYS A 147 -13.25 -5.33 15.80
CA LYS A 147 -13.45 -4.30 16.83
C LYS A 147 -12.21 -3.40 16.99
N LEU A 148 -11.60 -3.04 15.87
CA LEU A 148 -10.48 -2.10 15.78
C LEU A 148 -11.00 -0.76 15.23
N PRO A 149 -10.61 0.38 15.82
CA PRO A 149 -11.00 1.68 15.28
C PRO A 149 -10.25 1.95 13.97
N LEU A 150 -10.98 2.47 12.98
CA LEU A 150 -10.40 3.14 11.81
C LEU A 150 -9.93 4.52 12.25
N GLU A 151 -8.64 4.80 12.06
CA GLU A 151 -8.00 6.06 12.44
C GLU A 151 -7.38 6.74 11.23
N GLY A 152 -7.28 8.06 11.27
CA GLY A 152 -6.74 8.84 10.16
C GLY A 152 -7.73 9.05 9.02
N THR A 153 -7.20 9.41 7.85
CA THR A 153 -7.97 9.69 6.64
C THR A 153 -8.03 8.43 5.79
N HIS A 154 -9.23 7.94 5.48
CA HIS A 154 -9.37 6.80 4.57
C HIS A 154 -8.90 7.17 3.17
N HIS A 155 -8.22 6.26 2.46
CA HIS A 155 -7.54 6.51 1.18
C HIS A 155 -6.36 7.50 1.28
N ARG A 156 -5.69 7.48 2.42
CA ARG A 156 -4.39 8.09 2.62
C ARG A 156 -3.42 6.96 2.87
N GLY A 157 -2.44 6.76 1.98
CA GLY A 157 -1.62 5.54 1.98
C GLY A 157 -0.98 5.24 3.35
N ILE A 158 -0.45 6.24 4.06
CA ILE A 158 0.15 6.00 5.38
C ILE A 158 -0.90 5.63 6.46
N ASP A 159 -2.08 6.24 6.44
CA ASP A 159 -3.13 5.96 7.42
C ASP A 159 -3.74 4.58 7.16
N ASP A 160 -3.95 4.22 5.91
CA ASP A 160 -4.41 2.89 5.53
C ASP A 160 -3.34 1.82 5.87
N ALA A 161 -2.04 2.08 5.64
CA ALA A 161 -0.96 1.19 6.08
C ALA A 161 -0.97 0.96 7.61
N ARG A 162 -1.13 2.01 8.42
CA ARG A 162 -1.26 1.89 9.89
C ARG A 162 -2.48 1.05 10.29
N ASN A 163 -3.62 1.25 9.63
CA ASN A 163 -4.83 0.48 9.91
C ASN A 163 -4.70 -1.00 9.49
N ILE A 164 -4.08 -1.26 8.34
CA ILE A 164 -3.76 -2.62 7.90
C ILE A 164 -2.81 -3.29 8.89
N ALA A 165 -1.84 -2.55 9.46
CA ALA A 165 -0.94 -3.07 10.48
C ALA A 165 -1.66 -3.49 11.76
N LYS A 166 -2.69 -2.76 12.20
CA LYS A 166 -3.55 -3.21 13.32
C LYS A 166 -4.22 -4.54 13.02
N ILE A 167 -4.72 -4.72 11.79
CA ILE A 167 -5.31 -6.00 11.36
C ILE A 167 -4.24 -7.09 11.36
N PHE A 168 -3.09 -6.81 10.74
CA PHE A 168 -1.94 -7.71 10.63
C PHE A 168 -1.54 -8.24 12.01
N VAL A 169 -1.25 -7.36 12.97
CA VAL A 169 -0.88 -7.72 14.34
C VAL A 169 -2.00 -8.53 15.01
N ARG A 170 -3.26 -8.15 14.82
CA ARG A 170 -4.41 -8.84 15.42
C ARG A 170 -4.58 -10.29 14.94
N ILE A 171 -4.17 -10.60 13.71
CA ILE A 171 -4.35 -11.94 13.12
C ILE A 171 -3.03 -12.66 12.84
N PHE A 172 -1.90 -12.13 13.32
CA PHE A 172 -0.55 -12.56 12.97
C PHE A 172 -0.33 -14.07 13.13
N ASP A 173 -0.74 -14.65 14.26
CA ASP A 173 -0.58 -16.08 14.57
C ASP A 173 -1.36 -17.02 13.62
N LYS A 174 -2.20 -16.45 12.76
CA LYS A 174 -3.02 -17.16 11.77
C LYS A 174 -2.57 -16.89 10.33
N LEU A 175 -1.53 -16.07 10.15
CA LEU A 175 -1.00 -15.75 8.83
C LEU A 175 -0.06 -16.84 8.32
N GLU A 176 -0.11 -17.08 7.02
CA GLU A 176 0.78 -17.95 6.25
C GLU A 176 1.74 -17.06 5.45
N PHE A 177 3.06 -17.31 5.54
CA PHE A 177 4.11 -16.54 4.86
C PHE A 177 4.76 -17.37 3.75
#